data_AF-A0A8J7WYM2-F1
#
_entry.id   AF-A0A8J7WYM2-F1
#
_cell.length_a   1.000
_cell.length_b   1.000
_cell.length_c   1.000
_cell.angle_alpha   90.00
_cell.angle_beta   90.00
_cell.angle_gamma   90.00
#
_symmetry.space_group_name_H-M   'P 1'
#
loop_
_entity.id
_entity.type
_entity.pdbx_description
1 polymer ?
#
loop_
_entity_poly.entity_id
_entity_poly.type
_entity_poly.pdbx_seq_one_letter_code
_entity_poly.pdbx_strand_id
1 'polypeptide(L)' 'EMVDVEKVKNGFFTWTPTPATICPLEYTMRREEFEEMGGHVQTMQPFSASEPIRLPNRDET' A
#
# COMPACT_ATOMS: atom_id res chain seq x y z
N GLU A 1 -12.92 -7.94 10.67
CA GLU A 1 -13.87 -7.04 9.99
C GLU A 1 -14.69 -7.82 8.97
N MET A 2 -16.01 -7.65 8.97
CA MET A 2 -16.93 -8.20 7.96
C MET A 2 -17.22 -7.10 6.93
N VAL A 3 -17.02 -7.39 5.64
CA VAL A 3 -17.26 -6.45 4.54
C VAL A 3 -18.60 -6.73 3.88
N ASP A 4 -19.41 -5.69 3.69
CA ASP A 4 -20.66 -5.72 2.95
C ASP A 4 -20.38 -5.72 1.44
N VAL A 5 -20.67 -6.84 0.78
CA VAL A 5 -20.35 -7.07 -0.63
C VAL A 5 -21.14 -6.14 -1.56
N GLU A 6 -22.35 -5.73 -1.17
CA GLU A 6 -23.22 -4.89 -2.02
C GLU A 6 -22.69 -3.46 -2.19
N LYS A 7 -21.82 -3.01 -1.27
CA LYS A 7 -21.20 -1.67 -1.30
C LYS A 7 -19.86 -1.66 -2.03
N VAL A 8 -19.34 -2.81 -2.47
CA VAL A 8 -18.06 -2.91 -3.17
C VAL A 8 -18.22 -2.42 -4.61
N LYS A 9 -17.29 -1.56 -5.06
CA LYS A 9 -17.28 -1.04 -6.44
C LYS A 9 -17.17 -2.19 -7.44
N ASN A 10 -17.94 -2.11 -8.52
CA ASN A 10 -17.88 -3.10 -9.59
C ASN A 10 -16.46 -3.21 -10.17
N GLY A 11 -15.95 -4.44 -10.35
CA GLY A 11 -14.61 -4.71 -10.87
C GLY A 11 -13.48 -4.75 -9.82
N PHE A 12 -13.79 -4.70 -8.52
CA PHE A 12 -12.79 -4.75 -7.45
C PHE A 12 -12.19 -6.14 -7.22
N PHE A 13 -12.95 -7.20 -7.50
CA PHE A 13 -12.49 -8.58 -7.37
C PHE A 13 -11.81 -9.05 -8.65
N THR A 14 -10.65 -9.68 -8.53
CA THR A 14 -9.94 -10.32 -9.65
C THR A 14 -10.01 -11.84 -9.51
N TRP A 15 -10.09 -12.54 -10.63
CA TRP A 15 -10.11 -14.00 -10.65
C TRP A 15 -8.68 -14.53 -10.80
N THR A 16 -8.28 -15.43 -9.90
CA THR A 16 -7.01 -16.15 -10.01
C THR A 16 -7.28 -17.64 -10.21
N PRO A 17 -6.61 -18.31 -11.16
CA PRO A 17 -6.85 -19.72 -11.47
C PRO A 17 -6.42 -20.68 -10.35
N THR A 18 -5.56 -20.23 -9.44
CA THR A 18 -5.07 -20.99 -8.29
C THR A 18 -5.51 -20.32 -6.99
N PRO A 19 -5.87 -21.10 -5.94
CA PRO A 19 -6.03 -20.55 -4.60
C PRO A 19 -4.68 -19.97 -4.14
N ALA A 20 -4.60 -18.65 -4.06
CA ALA A 20 -3.38 -17.94 -3.67
C ALA A 20 -3.71 -16.92 -2.59
N THR A 21 -2.83 -16.81 -1.58
CA THR A 21 -2.88 -15.69 -0.65
C THR A 21 -2.28 -14.48 -1.36
N ILE A 22 -3.12 -13.51 -1.70
CA ILE A 22 -2.68 -12.24 -2.28
C ILE A 22 -2.40 -11.30 -1.11
N CYS A 23 -1.13 -11.02 -0.86
CA CYS A 23 -0.73 -10.00 0.10
C CYS A 23 -0.63 -8.65 -0.65
N PRO A 24 -1.41 -7.62 -0.28
CA PRO A 24 -1.18 -6.27 -0.76
C PRO A 24 0.22 -5.85 -0.34
N LEU A 25 1.06 -5.55 -1.33
CA LEU A 25 2.42 -5.10 -1.07
C LEU A 25 2.43 -3.58 -1.06
N GLU A 26 2.50 -3.01 0.14
CA GLU A 26 2.59 -1.57 0.34
C GLU A 26 4.06 -1.20 0.59
N TYR A 27 4.66 -0.50 -0.37
CA TYR A 27 6.01 0.05 -0.20
C TYR A 27 5.90 1.46 0.38
N THR A 28 6.59 1.69 1.50
CA THR A 28 6.83 3.06 1.99
C THR A 28 8.13 3.58 1.39
N MET A 29 8.10 4.80 0.87
CA MET A 29 9.26 5.51 0.34
C MET A 29 9.18 6.99 0.71
N ARG A 30 10.29 7.72 0.57
CA ARG A 30 10.22 9.17 0.78
C ARG A 30 9.48 9.82 -0.37
N ARG A 31 8.75 10.90 -0.06
CA ARG A 31 7.98 11.68 -1.04
C ARG A 31 8.86 12.17 -2.19
N GLU A 32 10.07 12.61 -1.87
CA GLU A 32 11.06 13.08 -2.85
C GLU A 32 11.46 11.99 -3.85
N GLU A 33 11.73 10.77 -3.38
CA GLU A 33 12.08 9.63 -4.24
C GLU A 33 10.91 9.26 -5.15
N PHE A 34 9.67 9.29 -4.62
CA PHE A 34 8.47 9.06 -5.41
C PHE A 34 8.31 10.12 -6.52
N GLU A 35 8.60 11.39 -6.22
CA GLU A 35 8.52 12.50 -7.17
C GLU A 35 9.58 12.37 -8.27
N GLU A 36 10.83 12.04 -7.90
CA GLU A 36 11.94 11.83 -8.84
C GLU A 36 11.67 10.68 -9.83
N MET A 37 10.98 9.62 -9.39
CA MET A 37 10.57 8.51 -10.25
C MET A 37 9.43 8.85 -11.22
N GLY A 38 8.93 10.10 -11.21
CA GLY A 38 7.76 10.49 -11.99
C GLY A 38 6.43 10.00 -11.39
N GLY A 39 6.40 9.83 -10.06
CA GLY A 39 5.20 9.48 -9.31
C GLY A 39 4.07 10.49 -9.52
N HIS A 40 2.82 10.04 -9.39
CA HIS A 40 1.63 10.86 -9.64
C HIS A 40 1.27 11.72 -8.41
N VAL A 41 2.14 12.68 -8.10
CA VAL A 41 2.04 13.57 -6.94
C VAL A 41 0.75 14.41 -6.98
N GLN A 42 0.32 14.83 -8.18
CA GLN A 42 -0.85 15.67 -8.42
C GLN A 42 -2.19 15.04 -8.00
N THR A 43 -2.24 13.72 -7.89
CA THR A 43 -3.43 12.96 -7.47
C THR A 43 -3.39 12.55 -6.01
N MET A 44 -2.31 12.86 -5.28
CA MET A 44 -2.22 12.52 -3.87
C MET A 44 -3.20 13.36 -3.03
N GLN A 45 -3.93 12.69 -2.16
CA GLN A 45 -4.79 13.33 -1.18
C GLN A 45 -3.99 13.66 0.09
N PRO A 46 -4.25 14.81 0.73
CA PRO A 46 -3.59 15.15 1.98
C PRO A 46 -3.94 14.11 3.05
N PHE A 47 -2.90 13.58 3.69
CA PHE A 47 -3.03 12.59 4.75
C PHE A 47 -2.02 12.90 5.87
N SER A 48 -2.41 12.69 7.12
CA SER A 48 -1.52 12.81 8.27
C SER A 48 -0.95 11.44 8.59
N ALA A 49 0.33 11.24 8.26
CA ALA A 49 1.04 10.01 8.61
C ALA A 49 1.73 10.15 9.97
N SER A 50 1.69 9.07 10.77
CA SER A 50 2.54 8.90 11.95
C SER A 50 3.97 8.54 11.54
N GLU A 51 4.96 8.91 12.35
CA GLU A 51 6.34 8.52 12.08
C GLU A 51 6.51 6.98 12.13
N PRO A 52 7.28 6.40 11.20
CA PRO A 52 7.56 4.97 11.21
C PRO A 52 8.45 4.60 12.41
N ILE A 53 8.14 3.46 13.04
CA ILE A 53 8.98 2.90 14.11
C ILE A 53 10.29 2.41 13.47
N ARG A 54 11.42 3.02 13.83
CA ARG A 54 12.74 2.51 13.45
C ARG A 54 13.07 1.27 14.28
N LEU A 55 12.97 0.11 13.66
CA LEU A 55 13.53 -1.12 14.23
C LEU A 55 15.04 -1.16 13.96
N PRO A 56 15.86 -1.65 14.90
CA PRO A 56 17.29 -1.83 14.68
C PRO A 56 17.52 -2.80 13.51
N ASN A 57 18.57 -2.53 12.72
CA ASN A 57 18.92 -3.39 11.60
C ASN A 57 19.34 -4.77 12.11
N ARG A 58 18.92 -5.82 11.42
CA ARG A 58 19.14 -7.22 11.81
C ARG A 58 20.61 -7.64 11.85
N ASP A 59 21.50 -6.79 11.35
CA ASP A 59 22.95 -6.98 11.32
C ASP A 59 23.65 -6.47 12.59
N GLU A 60 22.91 -5.93 13.57
CA GLU A 60 23.44 -5.40 14.85
C GLU A 60 23.23 -6.35 16.05
N THR A 61 22.97 -7.65 15.84
CA THR A 61 22.88 -8.69 16.89
C THR A 61 23.78 -9.89 16.63
#